data_AF-A0A379EYU6-F1
#
_entry.id   AF-A0A379EYU6-F1
#
_cell.length_a   1.000
_cell.length_b   1.000
_cell.length_c   1.000
_cell.angle_alpha   90.00
_cell.angle_beta   90.00
_cell.angle_gamma   90.00
#
_symmetry.space_group_name_H-M   'P 1'
#
loop_
_entity.id
_entity.type
_entity.pdbx_description
1 polymer ?
#
loop_
_entity_poly.entity_id
_entity_poly.type
_entity_poly.pdbx_seq_one_letter_code
_entity_poly.pdbx_strand_id
1 'polypeptide(L)'
;MKHITLIFSLILISLTSVCCESQKELDFLNKQNRTSSLLLTDGEATMLPYFSGENATDFYTVYFLGKTEKECEYWDVYNKNGFWKGKDSERIHLYTKEMERYINRKKELYYIFAISIKKSMIKETPEDEFQPNSNAVYKTYQLTDGKWIVIDSFNIKDAPKETAEYLKNVIKKRRDTTVKTSKESIGSWH
;
A
#
# COMPACT_ATOMS: atom_id res chain seq x y z
N MET A 1 -8.42 74.97 -12.10
CA MET A 1 -8.98 73.99 -11.13
C MET A 1 -9.43 72.76 -11.90
N LYS A 2 -8.90 71.62 -11.47
CA LYS A 2 -8.97 70.29 -12.10
C LYS A 2 -10.25 69.59 -11.62
N HIS A 3 -10.90 68.77 -12.43
CA HIS A 3 -11.35 67.43 -12.02
C HIS A 3 -11.43 66.53 -13.25
N ILE A 4 -10.51 65.56 -13.29
CA ILE A 4 -10.44 64.46 -14.25
C ILE A 4 -11.37 63.37 -13.73
N THR A 5 -12.38 62.99 -14.50
CA THR A 5 -13.26 61.86 -14.17
C THR A 5 -12.55 60.56 -14.53
N LEU A 6 -12.09 59.86 -13.50
CA LEU A 6 -11.36 58.59 -13.60
C LEU A 6 -12.38 57.44 -13.57
N ILE A 7 -12.60 56.79 -14.71
CA ILE A 7 -13.43 55.58 -14.81
C ILE A 7 -12.58 54.41 -14.30
N PHE A 8 -12.83 53.97 -13.07
CA PHE A 8 -12.28 52.72 -12.55
C PHE A 8 -13.08 51.55 -13.16
N SER A 9 -12.50 50.85 -14.14
CA SER A 9 -12.98 49.53 -14.54
C SER A 9 -12.63 48.53 -13.43
N LEU A 10 -13.61 48.12 -12.66
CA LEU A 10 -13.49 47.00 -11.72
C LEU A 10 -13.38 45.70 -12.55
N ILE A 11 -12.15 45.19 -12.71
CA ILE A 11 -11.93 43.83 -13.19
C ILE A 11 -12.32 42.90 -12.04
N LEU A 12 -13.52 42.32 -12.13
CA LEU A 12 -13.96 41.24 -11.25
C LEU A 12 -13.15 40.00 -11.61
N ILE A 13 -11.99 39.83 -10.98
CA ILE A 13 -11.32 38.52 -10.96
C ILE A 13 -12.16 37.65 -10.05
N SER A 14 -13.09 36.90 -10.65
CA SER A 14 -13.73 35.76 -10.00
C SER A 14 -12.63 34.75 -9.68
N LEU A 15 -12.05 34.87 -8.49
CA LEU A 15 -11.36 33.78 -7.83
C LEU A 15 -12.41 32.70 -7.62
N THR A 16 -12.62 31.85 -8.63
CA THR A 16 -13.14 30.52 -8.40
C THR A 16 -12.13 29.88 -7.47
N SER A 17 -12.46 29.91 -6.18
CA SER A 17 -11.99 28.99 -5.17
C SER A 17 -12.18 27.58 -5.72
N VAL A 18 -11.24 27.14 -6.57
CA VAL A 18 -10.90 25.75 -6.70
C VAL A 18 -10.52 25.39 -5.28
N CYS A 19 -11.46 24.75 -4.60
CA CYS A 19 -11.22 24.07 -3.35
C CYS A 19 -10.16 23.03 -3.71
N CYS A 20 -8.89 23.42 -3.63
CA CYS A 20 -7.82 22.49 -3.39
C CYS A 20 -8.13 21.94 -1.99
N GLU A 21 -9.02 20.96 -1.94
CA GLU A 21 -8.79 19.84 -1.05
C GLU A 21 -7.37 19.41 -1.38
N SER A 22 -6.43 19.87 -0.56
CA SER A 22 -5.15 19.22 -0.37
C SER A 22 -5.48 17.75 -0.23
N GLN A 23 -5.32 16.99 -1.32
CA GLN A 23 -5.27 15.54 -1.24
C GLN A 23 -4.09 15.27 -0.34
N LYS A 24 -4.39 15.10 0.95
CA LYS A 24 -3.41 14.73 1.96
C LYS A 24 -2.66 13.54 1.36
N GLU A 25 -1.36 13.71 1.17
CA GLU A 25 -0.54 12.71 0.52
C GLU A 25 -0.80 11.35 1.20
N LEU A 26 -1.27 10.39 0.41
CA LEU A 26 -1.65 9.08 0.90
C LEU A 26 -0.39 8.39 1.40
N ASP A 27 -0.20 8.32 2.71
CA ASP A 27 0.94 7.65 3.33
C ASP A 27 0.49 6.49 4.22
N PHE A 28 0.57 5.27 3.69
CA PHE A 28 0.25 4.04 4.43
C PHE A 28 1.34 3.65 5.46
N LEU A 29 2.51 4.29 5.46
CA LEU A 29 3.53 4.07 6.50
C LEU A 29 3.39 5.02 7.70
N ASN A 30 2.40 5.92 7.66
CA ASN A 30 2.14 6.85 8.74
C ASN A 30 1.82 6.10 10.04
N LYS A 31 2.71 6.23 11.04
CA LYS A 31 2.60 5.51 12.31
C LYS A 31 1.37 5.88 13.13
N GLN A 32 0.85 7.10 12.98
CA GLN A 32 -0.36 7.54 13.69
C GLN A 32 -1.63 6.84 13.17
N ASN A 33 -1.61 6.32 11.94
CA ASN A 33 -2.73 5.62 11.32
C ASN A 33 -2.67 4.10 11.54
N ARG A 34 -1.71 3.60 12.30
CA ARG A 34 -1.47 2.16 12.44
C ARG A 34 -2.36 1.59 13.54
N THR A 35 -3.05 0.49 13.25
CA THR A 35 -3.99 -0.18 14.17
C THR A 35 -3.46 -1.50 14.71
N SER A 36 -2.41 -2.06 14.11
CA SER A 36 -1.76 -3.28 14.61
C SER A 36 -0.25 -3.11 14.74
N SER A 37 0.37 -3.91 15.59
CA SER A 37 1.82 -4.09 15.59
C SER A 37 2.28 -4.93 14.37
N LEU A 38 3.59 -5.15 14.20
CA LEU A 38 4.12 -5.88 13.05
C LEU A 38 3.99 -7.37 13.34
N LEU A 39 3.34 -8.09 12.44
CA LEU A 39 3.02 -9.51 12.53
C LEU A 39 3.53 -10.23 11.28
N LEU A 40 3.32 -11.55 11.21
CA LEU A 40 3.52 -12.36 10.01
C LEU A 40 2.17 -12.90 9.53
N THR A 41 1.99 -12.96 8.21
CA THR A 41 0.86 -13.69 7.64
C THR A 41 0.92 -15.15 8.10
N ASP A 42 -0.25 -15.72 8.37
CA ASP A 42 -0.41 -17.11 8.82
C ASP A 42 -1.23 -17.88 7.78
N GLY A 43 -0.98 -19.18 7.65
CA GLY A 43 -1.66 -20.07 6.71
C GLY A 43 -1.28 -19.93 5.23
N GLU A 44 -0.34 -19.04 4.89
CA GLU A 44 0.19 -18.85 3.54
C GLU A 44 1.53 -19.59 3.33
N ALA A 45 1.81 -20.02 2.10
CA ALA A 45 3.04 -20.73 1.76
C ALA A 45 4.30 -19.85 1.90
N THR A 46 4.16 -18.53 1.79
CA THR A 46 5.24 -17.57 2.04
C THR A 46 4.76 -16.56 3.07
N MET A 47 5.35 -16.60 4.27
CA MET A 47 5.05 -15.66 5.33
C MET A 47 5.58 -14.26 5.00
N LEU A 48 4.74 -13.25 5.18
CA LEU A 48 5.07 -11.85 4.96
C LEU A 48 4.94 -11.07 6.26
N PRO A 49 5.94 -10.25 6.61
CA PRO A 49 5.72 -9.20 7.59
C PRO A 49 4.63 -8.25 7.12
N TYR A 50 3.72 -7.92 8.02
CA TYR A 50 2.65 -6.98 7.73
C TYR A 50 2.20 -6.20 8.97
N PHE A 51 1.53 -5.08 8.73
CA PHE A 51 0.72 -4.40 9.73
C PHE A 51 -0.55 -3.82 9.11
N SER A 52 -1.57 -3.64 9.92
CA SER A 52 -2.82 -3.00 9.53
C SER A 52 -2.87 -1.55 10.01
N GLY A 53 -3.63 -0.75 9.28
CA GLY A 53 -3.90 0.63 9.61
C GLY A 53 -5.22 1.12 9.03
N GLU A 54 -5.58 2.32 9.45
CA GLU A 54 -6.82 2.98 9.11
C GLU A 54 -6.55 4.48 8.98
N ASN A 55 -7.05 5.08 7.90
CA ASN A 55 -7.06 6.52 7.73
C ASN A 55 -8.52 7.02 7.66
N ALA A 56 -8.75 8.28 7.30
CA ALA A 56 -10.10 8.84 7.25
C ALA A 56 -11.05 8.07 6.30
N THR A 57 -10.54 7.49 5.22
CA THR A 57 -11.35 6.93 4.12
C THR A 57 -11.17 5.44 3.91
N ASP A 58 -10.08 4.84 4.38
CA ASP A 58 -9.68 3.48 4.04
C ASP A 58 -9.23 2.69 5.27
N PHE A 59 -9.55 1.39 5.26
CA PHE A 59 -8.79 0.37 5.97
C PHE A 59 -7.74 -0.21 5.04
N TYR A 60 -6.57 -0.53 5.56
CA TYR A 60 -5.49 -1.06 4.75
C TYR A 60 -4.55 -1.98 5.54
N THR A 61 -3.87 -2.84 4.80
CA THR A 61 -2.77 -3.67 5.29
C THR A 61 -1.52 -3.40 4.47
N VAL A 62 -0.42 -3.14 5.14
CA VAL A 62 0.90 -2.96 4.54
C VAL A 62 1.68 -4.26 4.62
N TYR A 63 2.19 -4.73 3.49
CA TYR A 63 2.98 -5.96 3.38
C TYR A 63 4.41 -5.67 2.94
N PHE A 64 5.36 -6.43 3.49
CA PHE A 64 6.78 -6.37 3.13
C PHE A 64 7.19 -7.65 2.42
N LEU A 65 7.32 -7.58 1.09
CA LEU A 65 7.75 -8.71 0.28
C LEU A 65 9.24 -8.62 -0.02
N GLY A 66 10.02 -9.62 0.39
CA GLY A 66 11.45 -9.71 0.06
C GLY A 66 11.68 -9.63 -1.45
N LYS A 67 12.66 -8.84 -1.89
CA LYS A 67 13.02 -8.73 -3.31
C LYS A 67 13.74 -9.97 -3.85
N THR A 68 14.25 -10.81 -2.94
CA THR A 68 14.97 -12.05 -3.25
C THR A 68 14.35 -13.19 -2.44
N GLU A 69 14.53 -14.43 -2.89
CA GLU A 69 14.08 -15.63 -2.18
C GLU A 69 14.63 -15.70 -0.76
N LYS A 70 15.93 -15.38 -0.57
CA LYS A 70 16.55 -15.28 0.74
C LYS A 70 15.81 -14.33 1.70
N GLU A 71 15.37 -13.18 1.22
CA GLU A 71 14.63 -12.20 2.04
C GLU A 71 13.18 -12.63 2.29
N CYS A 72 12.58 -13.40 1.39
CA CYS A 72 11.28 -14.05 1.64
C CYS A 72 11.42 -15.14 2.72
N GLU A 73 12.38 -16.05 2.57
CA GLU A 73 12.63 -17.16 3.49
C GLU A 73 13.15 -16.71 4.86
N TYR A 74 13.67 -15.47 4.98
CA TYR A 74 14.18 -14.97 6.26
C TYR A 74 13.10 -14.96 7.35
N TRP A 75 11.83 -14.80 6.97
CA TRP A 75 10.69 -14.75 7.89
C TRP A 75 10.04 -16.11 8.13
N ASP A 76 10.43 -17.14 7.39
CA ASP A 76 9.93 -18.50 7.55
C ASP A 76 10.34 -19.05 8.94
N VAL A 77 9.34 -19.49 9.70
CA VAL A 77 9.50 -20.07 11.04
C VAL A 77 10.32 -21.36 11.02
N TYR A 78 10.36 -22.07 9.90
CA TYR A 78 11.12 -23.30 9.71
C TYR A 78 12.55 -23.06 9.22
N ASN A 79 12.90 -21.82 8.84
CA ASN A 79 14.25 -21.49 8.39
C ASN A 79 15.23 -21.41 9.57
N LYS A 80 16.10 -22.43 9.67
CA LYS A 80 17.14 -22.54 10.70
C LYS A 80 18.18 -21.42 10.69
N ASN A 81 18.21 -20.59 9.65
CA ASN A 81 19.09 -19.43 9.50
C ASN A 81 18.31 -18.11 9.35
N GLY A 82 16.98 -18.14 9.54
CA GLY A 82 16.11 -16.98 9.48
C GLY A 82 15.98 -16.22 10.79
N PHE A 83 15.04 -15.29 10.83
CA PHE A 83 14.71 -14.48 11.99
C PHE A 83 14.40 -15.31 13.23
N TRP A 84 13.71 -16.43 13.04
CA TRP A 84 13.18 -17.31 14.10
C TRP A 84 14.20 -18.26 14.71
N LYS A 85 15.45 -18.25 14.24
CA LYS A 85 16.50 -19.10 14.82
C LYS A 85 16.64 -18.88 16.32
N GLY A 86 16.34 -19.91 17.11
CA GLY A 86 16.39 -19.89 18.57
C GLY A 86 15.29 -19.06 19.24
N LYS A 87 14.21 -18.73 18.52
CA LYS A 87 13.05 -17.99 19.01
C LYS A 87 11.81 -18.87 18.98
N ASP A 88 10.84 -18.54 19.84
CA ASP A 88 9.52 -19.18 19.88
C ASP A 88 8.54 -18.39 18.99
N SER A 89 8.18 -18.95 17.82
CA SER A 89 7.30 -18.29 16.86
C SER A 89 5.88 -18.04 17.38
N GLU A 90 5.42 -18.85 18.34
CA GLU A 90 4.11 -18.69 19.00
C GLU A 90 4.05 -17.42 19.87
N ARG A 91 5.22 -16.85 20.20
CA ARG A 91 5.34 -15.66 21.05
C ARG A 91 5.79 -14.44 20.24
N ILE A 92 5.29 -14.30 19.00
CA ILE A 92 5.61 -13.21 18.07
C ILE A 92 5.56 -11.81 18.71
N HIS A 93 4.62 -11.56 19.62
CA HIS A 93 4.46 -10.28 20.34
C HIS A 93 5.72 -9.86 21.12
N LEU A 94 6.57 -10.81 21.54
CA LEU A 94 7.84 -10.52 22.21
C LEU A 94 8.90 -9.96 21.25
N TYR A 95 8.78 -10.27 19.96
CA TYR A 95 9.79 -9.99 18.94
C TYR A 95 9.40 -8.87 17.98
N THR A 96 8.16 -8.38 18.03
CA THR A 96 7.63 -7.31 17.16
C THR A 96 8.58 -6.12 17.03
N LYS A 97 9.16 -5.61 18.13
CA LYS A 97 10.10 -4.48 18.08
C LYS A 97 11.40 -4.81 17.33
N GLU A 98 11.86 -6.05 17.42
CA GLU A 98 13.04 -6.52 16.70
C GLU A 98 12.73 -6.67 15.21
N MET A 99 11.56 -7.22 14.86
CA MET A 99 11.08 -7.33 13.48
C MET A 99 10.98 -5.95 12.82
N GLU A 100 10.35 -4.98 13.49
CA GLU A 100 10.24 -3.59 13.00
C GLU A 100 11.61 -2.96 12.79
N ARG A 101 12.54 -3.16 13.73
CA ARG A 101 13.90 -2.64 13.61
C ARG A 101 14.63 -3.26 12.42
N TYR A 102 14.45 -4.55 12.18
CA TYR A 102 15.03 -5.23 11.03
C TYR A 102 14.49 -4.66 9.72
N ILE A 103 13.16 -4.62 9.54
CA ILE A 103 12.52 -4.11 8.33
C ILE A 103 12.91 -2.66 8.06
N ASN A 104 12.93 -1.80 9.08
CA ASN A 104 13.31 -0.40 8.90
C ASN A 104 14.77 -0.22 8.46
N ARG A 105 15.70 -1.07 8.94
CA ARG A 105 17.11 -1.03 8.55
C ARG A 105 17.39 -1.62 7.18
N LYS A 106 16.51 -2.49 6.69
CA LYS A 106 16.67 -3.28 5.46
C LYS A 106 15.59 -2.97 4.44
N LYS A 107 14.91 -1.83 4.57
CA LYS A 107 13.71 -1.46 3.82
C LYS A 107 13.93 -1.54 2.30
N GLU A 108 15.14 -1.23 1.83
CA GLU A 108 15.57 -1.31 0.44
C GLU A 108 15.55 -2.72 -0.15
N LEU A 109 15.62 -3.76 0.70
CA LEU A 109 15.56 -5.17 0.31
C LEU A 109 14.13 -5.69 0.12
N TYR A 110 13.12 -4.85 0.39
CA TYR A 110 11.70 -5.21 0.31
C TYR A 110 10.97 -4.38 -0.72
N TYR A 111 10.04 -5.01 -1.44
CA TYR A 111 8.92 -4.32 -2.04
C TYR A 111 7.87 -4.07 -0.95
N ILE A 112 7.33 -2.85 -0.90
CA ILE A 112 6.35 -2.46 0.11
C ILE A 112 5.03 -2.21 -0.58
N PHE A 113 4.01 -2.92 -0.15
CA PHE A 113 2.67 -2.85 -0.70
C PHE A 113 1.68 -2.40 0.34
N ALA A 114 0.63 -1.73 -0.09
CA ALA A 114 -0.57 -1.53 0.72
C ALA A 114 -1.76 -2.09 -0.06
N ILE A 115 -2.56 -2.93 0.57
CA ILE A 115 -3.85 -3.36 0.03
C ILE A 115 -4.93 -2.64 0.84
N SER A 116 -5.74 -1.82 0.19
CA SER A 116 -6.74 -0.97 0.86
C SER A 116 -8.15 -1.22 0.34
N ILE A 117 -9.12 -1.02 1.24
CA ILE A 117 -10.54 -0.99 0.96
C ILE A 117 -11.13 0.30 1.53
N LYS A 118 -12.01 0.96 0.77
CA LYS A 118 -12.73 2.13 1.26
C LYS A 118 -13.70 1.73 2.37
N LYS A 119 -13.74 2.50 3.46
CA LYS A 119 -14.70 2.31 4.55
C LYS A 119 -16.15 2.28 4.08
N SER A 120 -16.47 3.12 3.09
CA SER A 120 -17.80 3.15 2.46
C SER A 120 -18.21 1.84 1.77
N MET A 121 -17.27 0.90 1.56
CA MET A 121 -17.52 -0.42 0.99
C MET A 121 -17.67 -1.52 2.04
N ILE A 122 -17.63 -1.17 3.33
CA ILE A 122 -17.83 -2.11 4.43
C ILE A 122 -19.19 -1.82 5.05
N LYS A 123 -19.93 -2.87 5.40
CA LYS A 123 -21.13 -2.75 6.23
C LYS A 123 -20.71 -2.88 7.68
N GLU A 124 -21.11 -1.92 8.49
CA GLU A 124 -21.15 -2.10 9.93
C GLU A 124 -22.34 -3.01 10.25
N THR A 125 -22.07 -4.18 10.83
CA THR A 125 -23.11 -5.04 11.39
C THR A 125 -23.21 -4.80 12.91
N PRO A 126 -24.37 -5.05 13.53
CA PRO A 126 -24.55 -4.88 14.99
C PRO A 126 -23.62 -5.77 15.86
N GLU A 127 -22.91 -6.72 15.25
CA GLU A 127 -22.08 -7.72 15.93
C GLU A 127 -20.57 -7.44 15.80
N ASP A 128 -20.17 -6.21 15.45
CA ASP A 128 -18.77 -5.82 15.20
C ASP A 128 -18.05 -6.67 14.12
N GLU A 129 -18.82 -7.34 13.25
CA GLU A 129 -18.25 -8.07 12.12
C GLU A 129 -18.01 -7.13 10.94
N PHE A 130 -16.74 -6.86 10.65
CA PHE A 130 -16.32 -6.15 9.43
C PHE A 130 -16.62 -7.00 8.19
N GLN A 131 -17.78 -6.77 7.56
CA GLN A 131 -18.16 -7.47 6.33
C GLN A 131 -18.08 -6.53 5.11
N PRO A 132 -17.10 -6.73 4.21
CA PRO A 132 -17.07 -6.03 2.93
C PRO A 132 -18.35 -6.28 2.12
N ASN A 133 -18.83 -5.26 1.42
CA ASN A 133 -19.88 -5.42 0.42
C ASN A 133 -19.48 -6.48 -0.61
N SER A 134 -20.46 -7.20 -1.17
CA SER A 134 -20.19 -8.23 -2.20
C SER A 134 -19.59 -7.67 -3.50
N ASN A 135 -19.64 -6.36 -3.70
CA ASN A 135 -19.00 -5.63 -4.79
C ASN A 135 -17.79 -4.80 -4.33
N ALA A 136 -17.30 -5.00 -3.10
CA ALA A 136 -16.14 -4.30 -2.57
C ALA A 136 -14.91 -4.56 -3.45
N VAL A 137 -14.16 -3.49 -3.70
CA VAL A 137 -12.95 -3.51 -4.50
C VAL A 137 -11.78 -3.12 -3.63
N TYR A 138 -10.79 -3.99 -3.57
CA TYR A 138 -9.50 -3.71 -2.97
C TYR A 138 -8.58 -3.10 -4.00
N LYS A 139 -7.82 -2.08 -3.58
CA LYS A 139 -6.76 -1.48 -4.39
C LYS A 139 -5.41 -1.88 -3.83
N THR A 140 -4.52 -2.32 -4.70
CA THR A 140 -3.14 -2.63 -4.35
C THR A 140 -2.24 -1.49 -4.80
N TYR A 141 -1.53 -0.92 -3.84
CA TYR A 141 -0.54 0.13 -4.02
C TYR A 141 0.85 -0.43 -3.80
N GLN A 142 1.83 0.13 -4.51
CA GLN A 142 3.24 -0.13 -4.28
C GLN A 142 3.96 1.18 -4.00
N LEU A 143 4.79 1.20 -2.97
CA LEU A 143 5.68 2.33 -2.69
C LEU A 143 6.85 2.29 -3.68
N THR A 144 6.94 3.30 -4.55
CA THR A 144 8.01 3.48 -5.54
C THR A 144 8.50 4.93 -5.47
N ASP A 145 9.81 5.12 -5.28
CA ASP A 145 10.43 6.46 -5.20
C ASP A 145 9.73 7.42 -4.23
N GLY A 146 9.34 6.89 -3.07
CA GLY A 146 8.64 7.64 -2.02
C GLY A 146 7.15 7.87 -2.26
N LYS A 147 6.60 7.43 -3.40
CA LYS A 147 5.19 7.63 -3.76
C LYS A 147 4.42 6.32 -3.82
N TRP A 148 3.17 6.36 -3.39
CA TRP A 148 2.26 5.24 -3.50
C TRP A 148 1.54 5.26 -4.85
N ILE A 149 1.70 4.18 -5.62
CA ILE A 149 1.11 4.05 -6.95
C ILE A 149 0.17 2.85 -6.94
N VAL A 150 -1.07 3.02 -7.42
CA VAL A 150 -1.99 1.89 -7.65
C VAL A 150 -1.42 1.02 -8.77
N ILE A 151 -1.24 -0.27 -8.51
CA ILE A 151 -0.66 -1.22 -9.46
C ILE A 151 -1.59 -2.37 -9.83
N ASP A 152 -2.63 -2.60 -9.03
CA ASP A 152 -3.68 -3.58 -9.32
C ASP A 152 -4.92 -3.32 -8.46
N SER A 153 -5.99 -4.04 -8.76
CA SER A 153 -7.22 -4.06 -7.95
C SER A 153 -7.98 -5.35 -8.17
N PHE A 154 -8.68 -5.83 -7.14
CA PHE A 154 -9.51 -7.03 -7.23
C PHE A 154 -10.82 -6.86 -6.46
N ASN A 155 -11.85 -7.56 -6.90
CA ASN A 155 -13.10 -7.67 -6.15
C ASN A 155 -12.92 -8.62 -4.97
N ILE A 156 -13.63 -8.43 -3.86
CA ILE A 156 -13.57 -9.34 -2.70
C ILE A 156 -13.82 -10.80 -3.06
N LYS A 157 -14.66 -11.09 -4.06
CA LYS A 157 -14.93 -12.46 -4.54
C LYS A 157 -13.72 -13.12 -5.19
N ASP A 158 -12.80 -12.30 -5.69
CA ASP A 158 -11.56 -12.69 -6.35
C ASP A 158 -10.35 -12.46 -5.42
N ALA A 159 -10.57 -12.32 -4.11
CA ALA A 159 -9.50 -12.09 -3.16
C ALA A 159 -8.45 -13.22 -3.23
N PRO A 160 -7.15 -12.89 -3.29
CA PRO A 160 -6.11 -13.89 -3.37
C PRO A 160 -6.07 -14.73 -2.10
N LYS A 161 -5.91 -16.04 -2.26
CA LYS A 161 -5.68 -16.95 -1.12
C LYS A 161 -4.24 -16.88 -0.61
N GLU A 162 -3.31 -16.58 -1.50
CA GLU A 162 -1.87 -16.46 -1.22
C GLU A 162 -1.43 -15.04 -1.56
N THR A 163 -1.30 -14.20 -0.52
CA THR A 163 -0.96 -12.78 -0.67
C THR A 163 0.43 -12.63 -1.30
N ALA A 164 1.40 -13.42 -0.85
CA ALA A 164 2.76 -13.37 -1.40
C ALA A 164 2.82 -13.73 -2.89
N GLU A 165 2.09 -14.76 -3.31
CA GLU A 165 2.03 -15.14 -4.73
C GLU A 165 1.36 -14.06 -5.56
N TYR A 166 0.23 -13.53 -5.08
CA TYR A 166 -0.46 -12.41 -5.71
C TYR A 166 0.49 -11.22 -5.94
N LEU A 167 1.19 -10.76 -4.89
CA LEU A 167 2.11 -9.63 -4.99
C LEU A 167 3.28 -9.90 -5.95
N LYS A 168 3.84 -11.12 -5.95
CA LYS A 168 4.87 -11.54 -6.93
C LYS A 168 4.33 -11.45 -8.37
N ASN A 169 3.09 -11.89 -8.60
CA ASN A 169 2.45 -11.86 -9.92
C ASN A 169 2.17 -10.43 -10.39
N VAL A 170 1.72 -9.53 -9.51
CA VAL A 170 1.53 -8.11 -9.87
C VAL A 170 2.85 -7.46 -10.28
N ILE A 171 3.95 -7.73 -9.56
CA ILE A 171 5.29 -7.25 -9.95
C ILE A 171 5.66 -7.76 -11.35
N LYS A 172 5.49 -9.06 -11.60
CA LYS A 172 5.84 -9.69 -12.88
C LYS A 172 5.05 -9.06 -14.04
N LYS A 173 3.72 -8.96 -13.89
CA LYS A 173 2.82 -8.34 -14.88
C LYS A 173 3.26 -6.91 -15.24
N ARG A 174 3.65 -6.12 -14.24
CA ARG A 174 4.12 -4.73 -14.45
C ARG A 174 5.43 -4.69 -15.24
N ARG A 175 6.39 -5.57 -14.94
CA ARG A 175 7.65 -5.67 -15.69
C ARG A 175 7.39 -6.05 -17.15
N ASP A 176 6.55 -7.06 -17.39
CA ASP A 176 6.24 -7.52 -18.74
C ASP A 176 5.55 -6.44 -19.58
N THR A 177 4.64 -5.67 -18.97
CA THR A 177 3.97 -4.53 -19.64
C THR A 177 4.95 -3.42 -19.99
N THR A 178 5.89 -3.11 -19.08
CA THR A 178 6.94 -2.11 -19.32
C THR A 178 7.85 -2.54 -20.48
N VAL A 179 8.26 -3.82 -20.51
CA VAL A 179 9.09 -4.38 -21.58
C VAL A 179 8.37 -4.34 -22.94
N LYS A 180 7.08 -4.72 -23.00
CA LYS A 180 6.30 -4.64 -24.24
C LYS A 180 6.21 -3.21 -24.79
N THR A 181 5.84 -2.26 -23.94
CA THR A 181 5.73 -0.84 -24.32
C THR A 181 7.06 -0.27 -24.83
N SER A 182 8.18 -0.67 -24.22
CA SER A 182 9.51 -0.25 -24.66
C SER A 182 9.93 -0.85 -26.02
N LYS A 183 9.50 -2.07 -26.35
CA LYS A 183 9.78 -2.70 -27.65
C LYS A 183 8.94 -2.11 -28.77
N GLU A 184 7.68 -1.78 -28.47
CA GLU A 184 6.76 -1.14 -29.42
C GLU A 184 7.19 0.30 -29.75
N SER A 185 7.71 1.07 -28.78
CA SER A 185 8.22 2.42 -29.05
C SER A 185 9.49 2.45 -29.90
N ILE A 186 10.30 1.38 -29.86
CA ILE A 186 11.50 1.22 -30.71
C ILE A 186 11.10 0.75 -32.12
N GLY A 187 10.02 -0.03 -32.24
CA GLY A 187 9.53 -0.55 -33.52
C GLY A 187 8.77 0.45 -34.40
N SER A 188 8.44 1.66 -33.91
CA SER A 188 7.68 2.67 -34.67
C SER A 188 8.56 3.74 -35.36
N TRP A 189 9.86 3.49 -35.51
CA TRP A 189 10.83 4.40 -36.17
C TRP A 189 11.42 3.83 -37.47
N HIS A 190 10.70 2.97 -38.18
CA HIS A 190 11.10 2.44 -39.49
C HIS A 190 9.98 2.54 -40.52
#